data_AF-A0A821YK57-F1
#
_entry.id   AF-A0A821YK57-F1
#
_cell.length_a   1.000
_cell.length_b   1.000
_cell.length_c   1.000
_cell.angle_alpha   90.00
_cell.angle_beta   90.00
_cell.angle_gamma   90.00
#
_symmetry.space_group_name_H-M   'P 1'
#
loop_
_entity.id
_entity.type
_entity.pdbx_description
1 polymer ?
#
loop_
_entity_poly.entity_id
_entity_poly.type
_entity_poly.pdbx_seq_one_letter_code
_entity_poly.pdbx_strand_id
1 'polypeptide(L)'
;MDIHITGPGTGQMYQTFLSDGSVTINIGGIRPWGAEKTEKAYSSYLEQHMTSGTPYIKGLYYPINERPKGIKKDEIVKLIRQASQLILEGFSLPVNPRDNLAPDGQLFVEMCEKDKEFCSSVTTRTTDRDFTCLEFWIEDFVHEYRQWQLGGFVDNGRNLSCAFNRSLLHELRKKYGIKQNKSDQ
;
A
#
# COMPACT_ATOMS: atom_id res chain seq x y z
N MET A 1 6.00 22.59 9.25
CA MET A 1 4.64 22.10 8.90
C MET A 1 4.49 20.81 9.65
N ASP A 2 3.60 20.77 10.63
CA ASP A 2 3.64 19.67 11.61
C ASP A 2 2.77 18.49 11.17
N ILE A 3 1.69 18.78 10.43
CA ILE A 3 0.82 17.79 9.80
C ILE A 3 0.75 18.06 8.30
N HIS A 4 1.12 17.06 7.50
CA HIS A 4 0.94 17.05 6.05
C HIS A 4 -0.13 16.03 5.67
N ILE A 5 -1.06 16.39 4.78
CA ILE A 5 -2.11 15.48 4.30
C ILE A 5 -1.94 15.33 2.79
N THR A 6 -1.80 14.09 2.33
CA THR A 6 -1.58 13.76 0.92
C THR A 6 -2.61 12.77 0.40
N GLY A 7 -3.08 13.00 -0.83
CA GLY A 7 -3.77 12.01 -1.64
C GLY A 7 -2.86 11.53 -2.77
N PRO A 8 -3.16 10.37 -3.37
CA PRO A 8 -2.29 9.78 -4.39
C PRO A 8 -2.29 10.57 -5.69
N GLY A 9 -1.24 10.36 -6.47
CA GLY A 9 -1.23 10.73 -7.89
C GLY A 9 -0.77 12.15 -8.18
N THR A 10 -0.31 12.90 -7.18
CA THR A 10 0.39 14.17 -7.43
C THR A 10 1.88 13.96 -7.74
N GLY A 11 2.45 12.80 -7.38
CA GLY A 11 3.89 12.54 -7.48
C GLY A 11 4.74 13.50 -6.62
N GLN A 12 4.10 14.25 -5.72
CA GLN A 12 4.77 15.26 -4.91
C GLN A 12 5.38 14.62 -3.67
N MET A 13 6.71 14.57 -3.66
CA MET A 13 7.52 13.98 -2.59
C MET A 13 7.87 15.03 -1.54
N TYR A 14 6.87 15.50 -0.78
CA TYR A 14 7.06 16.58 0.19
C TYR A 14 7.87 16.19 1.42
N GLN A 15 8.19 14.90 1.62
CA GLN A 15 8.85 14.38 2.82
C GLN A 15 10.16 15.12 3.13
N THR A 16 10.92 15.51 2.11
CA THR A 16 12.19 16.25 2.24
C THR A 16 12.03 17.69 2.77
N PHE A 17 10.82 18.25 2.72
CA PHE A 17 10.52 19.60 3.20
C PHE A 17 9.80 19.60 4.55
N LEU A 18 9.48 18.41 5.09
CA LEU A 18 8.85 18.29 6.39
C LEU A 18 9.92 18.32 7.48
N SER A 19 9.57 18.92 8.62
CA SER A 19 10.45 18.96 9.79
C SER A 19 10.47 17.63 10.53
N ASP A 20 11.56 17.37 11.25
CA ASP A 20 11.65 16.25 12.19
C ASP A 20 10.49 16.28 13.19
N GLY A 21 9.91 15.11 13.47
CA GLY A 21 8.74 14.98 14.33
C GLY A 21 7.41 15.32 13.66
N SER A 22 7.40 15.67 12.37
CA SER A 22 6.16 15.86 11.61
C SER A 22 5.43 14.54 11.33
N VAL A 23 4.13 14.67 11.05
CA VAL A 23 3.26 13.54 10.70
C VAL A 23 2.67 13.73 9.31
N THR A 24 2.76 12.71 8.46
CA THR A 24 2.10 12.67 7.16
C THR A 24 0.90 11.74 7.18
N ILE A 25 -0.27 12.23 6.75
CA ILE A 25 -1.51 11.48 6.63
C ILE A 25 -1.74 11.19 5.15
N ASN A 26 -1.63 9.92 4.75
CA ASN A 26 -1.92 9.48 3.39
C ASN A 26 -3.36 8.98 3.31
N ILE A 27 -4.21 9.73 2.59
CA ILE A 27 -5.62 9.39 2.41
C ILE A 27 -5.86 8.33 1.34
N GLY A 28 -4.85 8.00 0.55
CA GLY A 28 -4.91 6.97 -0.47
C GLY A 28 -5.91 7.25 -1.60
N GLY A 29 -5.95 6.31 -2.53
CA GLY A 29 -6.68 6.38 -3.79
C GLY A 29 -7.56 5.18 -3.95
N ILE A 30 -8.20 5.11 -5.11
CA ILE A 30 -9.00 3.97 -5.49
C ILE A 30 -8.36 3.36 -6.73
N ARG A 31 -8.16 2.05 -6.68
CA ARG A 31 -7.77 1.23 -7.82
C ARG A 31 -8.75 0.08 -8.04
N PRO A 32 -8.88 -0.44 -9.28
CA PRO A 32 -8.39 0.19 -10.49
C PRO A 32 -9.13 1.52 -10.76
N TRP A 33 -8.49 2.42 -11.49
CA TRP A 33 -9.07 3.73 -11.80
C TRP A 33 -10.36 3.56 -12.62
N GLY A 34 -11.40 4.34 -12.31
CA GLY A 34 -12.70 4.21 -12.95
C GLY A 34 -13.59 3.10 -12.37
N ALA A 35 -13.11 2.33 -11.38
CA ALA A 35 -13.89 1.32 -10.68
C ALA A 35 -14.46 1.84 -9.36
N GLU A 36 -14.47 3.16 -9.12
CA GLU A 36 -14.98 3.75 -7.90
C GLU A 36 -16.43 3.30 -7.64
N LYS A 37 -16.74 2.99 -6.38
CA LYS A 37 -18.05 2.48 -5.95
C LYS A 37 -18.44 1.11 -6.52
N THR A 38 -17.50 0.34 -7.06
CA THR A 38 -17.71 -1.07 -7.42
C THR A 38 -17.09 -2.00 -6.39
N GLU A 39 -17.53 -3.26 -6.36
CA GLU A 39 -16.92 -4.30 -5.53
C GLU A 39 -15.47 -4.63 -5.93
N LYS A 40 -15.03 -4.19 -7.10
CA LYS A 40 -13.65 -4.37 -7.60
C LYS A 40 -12.70 -3.30 -7.08
N ALA A 41 -13.20 -2.21 -6.49
CA ALA A 41 -12.38 -1.13 -5.98
C ALA A 41 -11.63 -1.51 -4.71
N TYR A 42 -10.34 -1.15 -4.64
CA TYR A 42 -9.49 -1.28 -3.47
C TYR A 42 -8.67 -0.01 -3.26
N SER A 43 -8.10 0.09 -2.06
CA SER A 43 -7.27 1.23 -1.67
C SER A 43 -5.89 1.13 -2.26
N SER A 44 -5.32 2.29 -2.56
CA SER A 44 -3.95 2.41 -3.06
C SER A 44 -3.28 3.56 -2.33
N TYR A 45 -2.19 3.30 -1.62
CA TYR A 45 -1.43 4.35 -0.93
C TYR A 45 -0.20 4.81 -1.71
N LEU A 46 0.07 4.22 -2.89
CA LEU A 46 1.15 4.54 -3.84
C LEU A 46 2.47 4.94 -3.17
N GLU A 47 2.62 6.23 -2.88
CA GLU A 47 3.82 6.86 -2.33
C GLU A 47 4.11 6.53 -0.84
N GLN A 48 3.50 5.48 -0.26
CA GLN A 48 3.78 5.05 1.12
C GLN A 48 5.26 4.71 1.37
N HIS A 49 5.97 4.27 0.34
CA HIS A 49 7.42 3.99 0.40
C HIS A 49 8.24 5.27 0.67
N MET A 50 7.77 6.45 0.25
CA MET A 50 8.43 7.72 0.53
C MET A 50 8.36 8.05 2.02
N THR A 51 7.20 7.82 2.64
CA THR A 51 7.03 7.95 4.08
C THR A 51 7.87 6.92 4.84
N SER A 52 7.85 5.67 4.39
CA SER A 52 8.65 4.58 4.97
C SER A 52 10.16 4.83 4.92
N GLY A 53 10.65 5.39 3.83
CA GLY A 53 12.07 5.75 3.67
C GLY A 53 12.51 7.01 4.40
N THR A 54 11.60 7.73 5.06
CA THR A 54 11.89 9.00 5.75
C THR A 54 11.91 8.79 7.27
N PRO A 55 13.08 8.68 7.91
CA PRO A 55 13.19 8.23 9.30
C PRO A 55 12.77 9.28 10.35
N TYR A 56 12.57 10.54 9.95
CA TYR A 56 12.27 11.65 10.85
C TYR A 56 10.78 12.05 10.86
N ILE A 57 9.92 11.37 10.10
CA ILE A 57 8.47 11.62 10.05
C ILE A 57 7.67 10.36 10.36
N LYS A 58 6.46 10.53 10.92
CA LYS A 58 5.51 9.42 11.14
C LYS A 58 4.39 9.43 10.09
N GLY A 59 4.07 8.26 9.55
CA GLY A 59 2.99 8.02 8.60
C GLY A 59 1.73 7.55 9.29
N LEU A 60 0.60 8.14 8.90
CA LEU A 60 -0.75 7.67 9.20
C LEU A 60 -1.49 7.43 7.88
N TYR A 61 -2.38 6.44 7.86
CA TYR A 61 -3.06 6.01 6.65
C TYR A 61 -4.57 5.95 6.88
N TYR A 62 -5.33 6.45 5.90
CA TYR A 62 -6.78 6.32 5.95
C TYR A 62 -7.19 4.84 5.93
N PRO A 63 -8.21 4.39 6.67
CA PRO A 63 -8.52 2.96 6.78
C PRO A 63 -8.74 2.25 5.43
N ILE A 64 -7.95 1.20 5.18
CA ILE A 64 -7.84 0.51 3.87
C ILE A 64 -9.16 -0.06 3.35
N ASN A 65 -10.04 -0.52 4.24
CA ASN A 65 -11.34 -1.08 3.84
C ASN A 65 -12.44 -0.02 3.70
N GLU A 66 -12.23 1.20 4.22
CA GLU A 66 -13.21 2.27 4.17
C GLU A 66 -12.98 3.19 2.98
N ARG A 67 -11.73 3.35 2.54
CA ARG A 67 -11.38 4.26 1.45
C ARG A 67 -12.11 3.97 0.12
N PRO A 68 -12.38 2.71 -0.31
CA PRO A 68 -13.17 2.44 -1.51
C PRO A 68 -14.64 2.87 -1.40
N LYS A 69 -15.15 3.03 -0.17
CA LYS A 69 -16.51 3.49 0.13
C LYS A 69 -16.63 5.02 0.16
N GLY A 70 -15.53 5.73 -0.11
CA GLY A 70 -15.43 7.18 -0.05
C GLY A 70 -14.75 7.69 1.22
N ILE A 71 -14.43 8.98 1.20
CA ILE A 71 -13.79 9.66 2.32
C ILE A 71 -14.87 10.14 3.29
N LYS A 72 -14.75 9.74 4.55
CA LYS A 72 -15.64 10.13 5.63
C LYS A 72 -14.94 11.19 6.49
N LYS A 73 -15.68 12.26 6.79
CA LYS A 73 -15.20 13.35 7.65
C LYS A 73 -14.65 12.84 8.97
N ASP A 74 -15.37 11.93 9.63
CA ASP A 74 -15.01 11.46 10.98
C ASP A 74 -13.70 10.68 11.00
N GLU A 75 -13.40 9.91 9.95
CA GLU A 75 -12.13 9.20 9.80
C GLU A 75 -10.96 10.18 9.58
N ILE A 76 -11.18 11.25 8.78
CA ILE A 76 -10.17 12.30 8.61
C ILE A 76 -9.92 13.04 9.92
N VAL A 77 -10.98 13.43 10.65
CA VAL A 77 -10.85 14.10 11.96
C VAL A 77 -10.12 13.21 12.96
N LYS A 78 -10.40 11.90 12.96
CA LYS A 78 -9.70 10.93 13.80
C LYS A 78 -8.20 10.89 13.50
N LEU A 79 -7.81 10.82 12.22
CA LEU A 79 -6.40 10.81 11.81
C LEU A 79 -5.70 12.13 12.19
N ILE A 80 -6.35 13.28 12.00
CA ILE A 80 -5.79 14.58 12.40
C ILE A 80 -5.56 14.62 13.91
N ARG A 81 -6.52 14.15 14.72
CA ARG A 81 -6.35 14.08 16.19
C ARG A 81 -5.21 13.15 16.59
N GLN A 82 -5.07 11.99 15.94
CA GLN A 82 -3.96 11.08 16.16
C GLN A 82 -2.61 11.73 15.79
N ALA A 83 -2.55 12.45 14.68
CA ALA A 83 -1.36 13.19 14.27
C ALA A 83 -1.00 14.28 15.30
N SER A 84 -1.97 15.08 15.74
CA SER A 84 -1.76 16.09 16.79
C SER A 84 -1.23 15.47 18.07
N GLN A 85 -1.77 14.32 18.50
CA GLN A 85 -1.28 13.64 19.70
C GLN A 85 0.18 13.19 19.55
N LEU A 86 0.53 12.58 18.42
CA LEU A 86 1.90 12.16 18.12
C LEU A 86 2.89 13.33 18.11
N ILE A 87 2.47 14.51 17.66
CA ILE A 87 3.30 15.72 17.66
C ILE A 87 3.49 16.26 19.08
N LEU A 88 2.42 16.27 19.89
CA LEU A 88 2.47 16.77 21.26
C LEU A 88 3.26 15.86 22.21
N GLU A 89 3.09 14.54 22.08
CA GLU A 89 3.79 13.54 22.90
C GLU A 89 5.19 13.22 22.37
N GLY A 90 5.43 13.46 21.08
CA GLY A 90 6.58 12.96 20.36
C GLY A 90 6.46 11.47 20.01
N PHE A 91 7.37 11.01 19.16
CA PHE A 91 7.54 9.59 18.83
C PHE A 91 9.04 9.27 18.66
N SER A 92 9.39 7.99 18.76
CA SER A 92 10.79 7.57 18.67
C SER A 92 11.35 7.80 17.27
N LEU A 93 12.53 8.42 17.22
CA LEU A 93 13.34 8.62 16.02
C LEU A 93 14.64 7.80 16.12
N PRO A 94 15.11 7.18 15.01
CA PRO A 94 14.45 7.12 13.71
C PRO A 94 13.21 6.22 13.73
N VAL A 95 12.17 6.59 12.99
CA VAL A 95 10.99 5.75 12.80
C VAL A 95 11.40 4.50 12.00
N ASN A 96 11.06 3.32 12.51
CA ASN A 96 11.29 2.08 11.79
C ASN A 96 10.50 2.09 10.46
N PRO A 97 11.15 1.88 9.30
CA PRO A 97 10.50 1.89 8.00
C PRO A 97 9.27 0.98 7.92
N ARG A 98 9.33 -0.21 8.54
CA ARG A 98 8.23 -1.18 8.54
C ARG A 98 7.01 -0.66 9.31
N ASP A 99 7.24 -0.01 10.44
CA ASP A 99 6.18 0.58 11.28
C ASP A 99 5.59 1.85 10.66
N ASN A 100 6.18 2.33 9.57
CA ASN A 100 5.76 3.51 8.83
C ASN A 100 5.05 3.18 7.51
N LEU A 101 4.89 1.90 7.18
CA LEU A 101 4.12 1.43 6.02
C LEU A 101 2.63 1.32 6.37
N ALA A 102 1.78 1.43 5.34
CA ALA A 102 0.37 1.08 5.46
C ALA A 102 0.21 -0.46 5.55
N PRO A 103 -0.98 -0.98 5.91
CA PRO A 103 -1.20 -2.41 6.11
C PRO A 103 -0.81 -3.30 4.92
N ASP A 104 -1.04 -2.84 3.69
CA ASP A 104 -0.67 -3.54 2.46
C ASP A 104 0.86 -3.60 2.24
N GLY A 105 1.57 -2.52 2.57
CA GLY A 105 3.03 -2.48 2.57
C GLY A 105 3.64 -3.40 3.63
N GLN A 106 3.09 -3.40 4.84
CA GLN A 106 3.51 -4.31 5.90
C GLN A 106 3.29 -5.78 5.51
N LEU A 107 2.14 -6.08 4.90
CA LEU A 107 1.82 -7.39 4.35
C LEU A 107 2.84 -7.81 3.29
N PHE A 108 3.16 -6.93 2.35
CA PHE A 108 4.10 -7.22 1.27
C PHE A 108 5.50 -7.54 1.79
N VAL A 109 6.00 -6.77 2.76
CA VAL A 109 7.27 -7.05 3.42
C VAL A 109 7.26 -8.43 4.09
N GLU A 110 6.21 -8.77 4.84
CA GLU A 110 6.11 -10.09 5.49
C GLU A 110 5.99 -11.24 4.47
N MET A 111 5.30 -11.01 3.36
CA MET A 111 5.24 -11.96 2.25
C MET A 111 6.65 -12.24 1.72
N CYS A 112 7.45 -11.21 1.45
CA CYS A 112 8.83 -11.34 0.99
C CYS A 112 9.76 -12.01 2.04
N GLU A 113 9.48 -11.82 3.33
CA GLU A 113 10.23 -12.48 4.40
C GLU A 113 9.98 -14.00 4.41
N LYS A 114 8.72 -14.41 4.22
CA LYS A 114 8.27 -15.81 4.31
C LYS A 114 8.39 -16.59 2.99
N ASP A 115 8.23 -15.93 1.84
CA ASP A 115 8.28 -16.52 0.50
C ASP A 115 9.43 -15.90 -0.29
N LYS A 116 10.59 -16.57 -0.28
CA LYS A 116 11.82 -16.09 -0.93
C LYS A 116 11.76 -16.14 -2.44
N GLU A 117 11.00 -17.08 -3.01
CA GLU A 117 10.80 -17.17 -4.46
C GLU A 117 9.96 -15.99 -4.95
N PHE A 118 8.86 -15.69 -4.25
CA PHE A 118 8.08 -14.48 -4.49
C PHE A 118 8.95 -13.22 -4.33
N CYS A 119 9.70 -13.10 -3.23
CA CYS A 119 10.58 -11.95 -3.03
C CYS A 119 11.55 -11.76 -4.20
N SER A 120 12.18 -12.83 -4.68
CA SER A 120 13.08 -12.76 -5.83
C SER A 120 12.34 -12.32 -7.09
N SER A 121 11.13 -12.83 -7.34
CA SER A 121 10.37 -12.51 -8.55
C SER A 121 9.93 -11.04 -8.63
N VAL A 122 9.73 -10.39 -7.47
CA VAL A 122 9.29 -8.98 -7.39
C VAL A 122 10.40 -7.97 -7.09
N THR A 123 11.64 -8.41 -6.86
CA THR A 123 12.77 -7.51 -6.55
C THR A 123 13.99 -7.68 -7.44
N THR A 124 14.20 -8.86 -8.03
CA THR A 124 15.43 -9.16 -8.77
C THR A 124 15.28 -8.82 -10.24
N ARG A 125 16.03 -7.82 -10.72
CA ARG A 125 16.14 -7.50 -12.15
C ARG A 125 17.24 -8.35 -12.79
N THR A 126 16.90 -9.08 -13.84
CA THR A 126 17.86 -9.83 -14.66
C THR A 126 17.52 -9.65 -16.14
N THR A 127 18.49 -9.81 -17.04
CA THR A 127 18.29 -9.60 -18.48
C THR A 127 17.43 -10.68 -19.14
N ASP A 128 17.25 -11.80 -18.47
CA ASP A 128 16.55 -13.01 -18.92
C ASP A 128 15.15 -13.18 -18.33
N ARG A 129 14.72 -12.30 -17.42
CA ARG A 129 13.38 -12.34 -16.81
C ARG A 129 12.49 -11.23 -17.34
N ASP A 130 11.24 -11.60 -17.64
CA ASP A 130 10.19 -10.65 -17.96
C ASP A 130 9.89 -9.73 -16.76
N PHE A 131 9.70 -8.44 -17.04
CA PHE A 131 9.38 -7.42 -16.05
C PHE A 131 7.95 -7.48 -15.54
N THR A 132 7.11 -8.36 -16.09
CA THR A 132 5.70 -8.54 -15.71
C THR A 132 5.44 -8.62 -14.20
N CYS A 133 6.32 -9.26 -13.42
CA CYS A 133 6.19 -9.36 -11.95
C CYS A 133 6.97 -8.30 -11.16
N LEU A 134 7.76 -7.47 -11.85
CA LEU A 134 8.56 -6.38 -11.28
C LEU A 134 7.89 -5.02 -11.46
N GLU A 135 7.11 -4.85 -12.53
CA GLU A 135 6.38 -3.63 -12.85
C GLU A 135 4.95 -3.71 -12.32
N PHE A 136 4.79 -3.45 -11.03
CA PHE A 136 3.48 -3.48 -10.38
C PHE A 136 3.41 -2.49 -9.21
N TRP A 137 2.19 -2.21 -8.80
CA TRP A 137 1.93 -1.56 -7.51
C TRP A 137 1.61 -2.64 -6.48
N ILE A 138 2.13 -2.49 -5.25
CA ILE A 138 1.98 -3.54 -4.22
C ILE A 138 0.51 -3.87 -3.96
N GLU A 139 -0.38 -2.89 -4.04
CA GLU A 139 -1.82 -3.08 -3.87
C GLU A 139 -2.43 -3.95 -4.97
N ASP A 140 -1.88 -3.98 -6.19
CA ASP A 140 -2.36 -4.85 -7.26
C ASP A 140 -2.05 -6.32 -6.89
N PHE A 141 -0.90 -6.60 -6.28
CA PHE A 141 -0.59 -7.92 -5.70
C PHE A 141 -1.49 -8.21 -4.49
N VAL A 142 -1.54 -7.27 -3.54
CA VAL A 142 -2.30 -7.44 -2.29
C VAL A 142 -3.78 -7.61 -2.56
N HIS A 143 -4.34 -7.14 -3.67
CA HIS A 143 -5.74 -7.34 -4.06
C HIS A 143 -5.95 -8.36 -5.18
N GLU A 144 -4.91 -9.12 -5.56
CA GLU A 144 -4.98 -10.11 -6.64
C GLU A 144 -5.61 -9.52 -7.91
N TYR A 145 -5.05 -8.42 -8.41
CA TYR A 145 -5.48 -7.74 -9.64
C TYR A 145 -4.54 -8.04 -10.81
N ARG A 146 -5.06 -8.10 -12.04
CA ARG A 146 -4.31 -8.38 -13.28
C ARG A 146 -3.46 -9.66 -13.19
N GLN A 147 -2.16 -9.58 -13.41
CA GLN A 147 -1.24 -10.72 -13.46
C GLN A 147 -1.17 -11.51 -12.14
N TRP A 148 -1.74 -10.95 -11.07
CA TRP A 148 -1.85 -11.58 -9.76
C TRP A 148 -3.16 -12.37 -9.58
N GLN A 149 -4.10 -12.32 -10.52
CA GLN A 149 -5.35 -13.10 -10.49
C GLN A 149 -5.11 -14.59 -10.75
N LEU A 150 -6.05 -15.42 -10.31
CA LEU A 150 -6.03 -16.83 -10.67
C LEU A 150 -6.23 -16.96 -12.19
N GLY A 151 -5.29 -17.61 -12.89
CA GLY A 151 -5.30 -17.73 -14.35
C GLY A 151 -4.55 -16.62 -15.09
N GLY A 152 -4.11 -15.56 -14.38
CA GLY A 152 -3.38 -14.44 -14.96
C GLY A 152 -4.27 -13.38 -15.61
N PHE A 153 -3.66 -12.52 -16.42
CA PHE A 153 -4.32 -11.45 -17.16
C PHE A 153 -3.82 -11.44 -18.61
N VAL A 154 -4.74 -11.34 -19.56
CA VAL A 154 -4.38 -11.26 -20.98
C VAL A 154 -4.14 -9.81 -21.37
N ASP A 155 -2.91 -9.48 -21.72
CA ASP A 155 -2.53 -8.17 -22.28
C ASP A 155 -1.99 -8.35 -23.70
N ASN A 156 -2.61 -7.71 -24.68
CA ASN A 156 -2.23 -7.79 -26.09
C ASN A 156 -2.04 -9.25 -26.60
N GLY A 157 -2.91 -10.17 -26.17
CA GLY A 157 -2.86 -11.58 -26.54
C GLY A 157 -1.82 -12.43 -25.80
N ARG A 158 -1.05 -11.83 -24.89
CA ARG A 158 -0.12 -12.56 -24.01
C ARG A 158 -0.77 -12.79 -22.65
N ASN A 159 -0.70 -14.02 -22.15
CA ASN A 159 -1.14 -14.31 -20.79
C ASN A 159 -0.03 -13.97 -19.79
N LEU A 160 -0.25 -12.96 -18.97
CA LEU A 160 0.64 -12.50 -17.92
C LEU A 160 0.22 -13.12 -16.59
N SER A 161 1.11 -13.88 -15.96
CA SER A 161 0.83 -14.51 -14.67
C SER A 161 2.07 -14.51 -13.79
N CYS A 162 1.91 -14.14 -12.53
CA CYS A 162 2.97 -14.18 -11.53
C CYS A 162 2.68 -15.26 -10.48
N ALA A 163 3.65 -16.13 -10.24
CA ALA A 163 3.56 -17.18 -9.24
C ALA A 163 3.86 -16.62 -7.83
N PHE A 164 3.03 -17.01 -6.86
CA PHE A 164 3.21 -16.70 -5.44
C PHE A 164 2.34 -17.62 -4.58
N ASN A 165 2.65 -17.71 -3.29
CA ASN A 165 1.85 -18.46 -2.34
C ASN A 165 0.53 -17.74 -1.98
N ARG A 166 -0.57 -18.07 -2.68
CA ARG A 166 -1.91 -17.49 -2.43
C ARG A 166 -2.45 -17.76 -1.03
N SER A 167 -2.23 -18.97 -0.51
CA SER A 167 -2.66 -19.34 0.84
C SER A 167 -2.01 -18.44 1.89
N LEU A 168 -0.71 -18.18 1.73
CA LEU A 168 0.02 -17.25 2.58
C LEU A 168 -0.48 -15.81 2.44
N LEU A 169 -0.72 -15.32 1.21
CA LEU A 169 -1.32 -14.00 1.00
C LEU A 169 -2.65 -13.86 1.75
N HIS A 170 -3.53 -14.87 1.66
CA HIS A 170 -4.83 -14.84 2.31
C HIS A 170 -4.73 -14.90 3.84
N GLU A 171 -3.76 -15.64 4.39
CA GLU A 171 -3.44 -15.60 5.82
C GLU A 171 -3.01 -14.20 6.26
N LEU A 172 -2.07 -13.59 5.52
CA LEU A 172 -1.55 -12.27 5.86
C LEU A 172 -2.62 -11.19 5.70
N ARG A 173 -3.50 -11.27 4.69
CA ARG A 173 -4.64 -10.35 4.56
C ARG A 173 -5.51 -10.36 5.81
N LYS A 174 -5.81 -11.56 6.35
CA LYS A 174 -6.55 -11.69 7.61
C LYS A 174 -5.79 -11.05 8.77
N LYS A 175 -4.48 -11.31 8.89
CA LYS A 175 -3.61 -10.72 9.91
C LYS A 175 -3.63 -9.19 9.90
N TYR A 176 -3.53 -8.59 8.72
CA TYR A 176 -3.51 -7.13 8.52
C TYR A 176 -4.90 -6.50 8.36
N GLY A 177 -5.97 -7.30 8.51
CA GLY A 177 -7.36 -6.84 8.43
C GLY A 177 -7.76 -6.33 7.04
N ILE A 178 -7.12 -6.77 5.96
CA ILE A 178 -7.42 -6.39 4.58
C ILE A 178 -8.53 -7.32 4.04
N LYS A 179 -9.67 -6.75 3.66
CA LYS A 179 -10.80 -7.52 3.12
C LYS A 179 -10.55 -7.86 1.66
N GLN A 180 -10.90 -9.09 1.30
CA GLN A 180 -10.93 -9.51 -0.09
C GLN A 180 -12.11 -8.85 -0.79
N ASN A 181 -11.85 -8.28 -1.96
CA ASN A 181 -12.90 -7.82 -2.85
C ASN A 181 -13.69 -9.03 -3.32
N LYS A 182 -15.02 -8.98 -3.21
CA LYS A 182 -15.89 -10.02 -3.73
C LYS A 182 -15.95 -9.87 -5.25
N SER A 183 -14.93 -10.36 -5.94
CA SER A 183 -14.98 -10.54 -7.39
C SER A 183 -14.60 -11.98 -7.71
N ASP A 184 -15.60 -12.69 -8.23
CA ASP A 184 -15.52 -13.96 -8.96
C ASP A 184 -15.43 -15.25 -8.11
N GLN A 185 -16.60 -15.67 -7.59
CA GLN A 185 -17.06 -17.06 -7.75
C GLN A 185 -17.82 -17.15 -9.07
#